data_AF-A0A7W0ZVK8-F1
#
_entry.id   AF-A0A7W0ZVK8-F1
#
_cell.length_a   1.000
_cell.length_b   1.000
_cell.length_c   1.000
_cell.angle_alpha   90.00
_cell.angle_beta   90.00
_cell.angle_gamma   90.00
#
_symmetry.space_group_name_H-M   'P 1'
#
loop_
_entity.id
_entity.type
_entity.pdbx_description
1 polymer ?
#
loop_
_entity_poly.entity_id
_entity_poly.type
_entity_poly.pdbx_seq_one_letter_code
_entity_poly.pdbx_strand_id
1 'polypeptide(L)'
;MSRIEACAPRRSNQGKVATMMAPVAIWFKAVSWAMAALLFGCVVLQLNDPDPARWMAIYGAGAIVSILLPVKKPVAALALLIGLISLAWAIYLIHSVWGLIAISDLSNKMSEKGGAVEVGREAGGLVIEGVWLMLAASYRGARA
;
A
#
# COMPACT_ATOMS: atom_id res chain seq x y z
N MET A 1 18.69 72.74 11.00
CA MET A 1 18.55 71.52 11.84
C MET A 1 17.72 70.50 11.07
N SER A 2 18.39 69.59 10.34
CA SER A 2 17.75 68.53 9.54
C SER A 2 17.88 67.22 10.33
N ARG A 3 16.75 66.59 10.68
CA ARG A 3 16.74 65.28 11.36
C ARG A 3 16.86 64.19 10.30
N ILE A 4 17.95 63.45 10.33
CA ILE A 4 18.11 62.20 9.59
C ILE A 4 17.25 61.15 10.31
N GLU A 5 16.12 60.78 9.69
CA GLU A 5 15.32 59.65 10.14
C GLU A 5 16.09 58.36 9.85
N ALA A 6 16.46 57.65 10.91
CA ALA A 6 17.14 56.37 10.83
C ALA A 6 16.22 55.33 10.17
N CYS A 7 16.66 54.79 9.03
CA CYS A 7 16.06 53.63 8.39
C CYS A 7 16.12 52.44 9.36
N ALA A 8 14.97 52.02 9.88
CA ALA A 8 14.87 50.83 10.71
C ALA A 8 15.19 49.57 9.87
N PRO A 9 16.02 48.63 10.35
CA PRO A 9 16.30 47.41 9.62
C PRO A 9 15.02 46.55 9.55
N ARG A 10 14.55 46.32 8.32
CA ARG A 10 13.46 45.40 8.00
C ARG A 10 13.85 43.99 8.46
N ARG A 11 13.32 43.55 9.61
CA ARG A 11 13.39 42.15 10.08
C ARG A 11 12.74 41.26 9.02
N SER A 12 13.55 40.66 8.14
CA SER A 12 13.09 39.58 7.29
C SER A 12 12.88 38.36 8.19
N ASN A 13 11.64 38.17 8.65
CA ASN A 13 11.18 36.90 9.18
C ASN A 13 11.14 35.90 8.01
N GLN A 14 12.32 35.44 7.58
CA GLN A 14 12.50 34.16 6.91
C GLN A 14 12.25 33.05 7.93
N GLY A 15 11.05 33.04 8.52
CA GLY A 15 10.44 31.83 9.01
C GLY A 15 10.11 31.01 7.79
N LYS A 16 11.12 30.34 7.22
CA LYS A 16 10.89 29.13 6.45
C LYS A 16 10.04 28.27 7.36
N VAL A 17 8.74 28.28 7.11
CA VAL A 17 7.79 27.34 7.67
C VAL A 17 8.24 26.00 7.09
N ALA A 18 9.25 25.40 7.71
CA ALA A 18 9.45 23.98 7.63
C ALA A 18 8.15 23.44 8.21
N THR A 19 7.19 23.15 7.33
CA THR A 19 6.02 22.36 7.66
C THR A 19 6.57 21.02 8.09
N MET A 20 6.98 20.93 9.36
CA MET A 20 7.37 19.68 9.97
C MET A 20 6.11 18.84 9.91
N MET A 21 6.05 17.96 8.91
CA MET A 21 4.95 17.02 8.78
C MET A 21 4.84 16.32 10.12
N ALA A 22 3.66 16.39 10.74
CA ALA A 22 3.44 15.78 12.03
C ALA A 22 3.97 14.33 12.01
N PRO A 23 4.72 13.90 13.04
CA PRO A 23 5.32 12.58 13.05
C PRO A 23 4.23 11.52 12.89
N VAL A 24 4.49 10.55 12.00
CA VAL A 24 3.56 9.46 11.75
C VAL A 24 3.54 8.55 12.99
N ALA A 25 2.32 8.16 13.41
CA ALA A 25 2.14 7.33 14.59
C ALA A 25 2.95 6.02 14.49
N ILE A 26 3.56 5.61 15.61
CA ILE A 26 4.42 4.41 15.65
C ILE A 26 3.65 3.14 15.28
N TRP A 27 2.40 3.01 15.70
CA TRP A 27 1.56 1.87 15.34
C TRP A 27 1.36 1.76 13.82
N PHE A 28 1.21 2.89 13.12
CA PHE A 28 1.01 2.88 11.66
C PHE A 28 2.27 2.39 10.94
N LYS A 29 3.46 2.81 11.42
CA LYS A 29 4.74 2.28 10.92
C LYS A 29 4.82 0.77 11.13
N ALA A 30 4.53 0.31 12.34
CA ALA A 30 4.58 -1.11 12.70
C ALA A 30 3.65 -1.95 11.82
N VAL A 31 2.37 -1.54 11.67
CA VAL A 31 1.40 -2.25 10.82
C VAL A 31 1.84 -2.21 9.35
N SER A 32 2.33 -1.08 8.86
CA SER A 32 2.77 -0.98 7.46
C SER A 32 3.96 -1.89 7.14
N TRP A 33 4.91 -2.00 8.05
CA TRP A 33 6.05 -2.89 7.87
C TRP A 33 5.69 -4.36 8.07
N ALA A 34 4.76 -4.66 8.99
CA ALA A 34 4.20 -6.01 9.11
C ALA A 34 3.49 -6.43 7.81
N MET A 35 2.66 -5.54 7.24
CA MET A 35 2.00 -5.79 5.95
C MET A 35 3.00 -5.91 4.80
N ALA A 36 4.07 -5.10 4.79
CA ALA A 36 5.14 -5.25 3.82
C ALA A 36 5.82 -6.63 3.90
N ALA A 37 6.10 -7.12 5.11
CA ALA A 37 6.68 -8.44 5.32
C ALA A 37 5.73 -9.56 4.86
N LEU A 38 4.43 -9.43 5.15
CA LEU A 38 3.40 -10.38 4.68
C LEU A 38 3.31 -10.41 3.15
N LEU A 39 3.24 -9.26 2.50
CA LEU A 39 3.16 -9.15 1.03
C LEU A 39 4.45 -9.65 0.37
N PHE A 40 5.61 -9.39 0.97
CA PHE A 40 6.87 -9.98 0.51
C PHE A 40 6.87 -11.52 0.67
N GLY A 41 6.29 -12.03 1.76
CA GLY A 41 6.01 -13.46 1.92
C GLY A 41 5.15 -14.00 0.77
N CYS A 42 4.09 -13.28 0.37
CA CYS A 42 3.28 -13.64 -0.80
C CYS A 42 4.15 -13.71 -2.08
N VAL A 43 5.02 -12.74 -2.35
CA VAL A 43 5.96 -12.78 -3.50
C VAL A 43 6.80 -14.06 -3.50
N VAL A 44 7.33 -14.46 -2.33
CA VAL A 44 8.13 -15.68 -2.20
C VAL A 44 7.29 -16.94 -2.45
N LEU A 45 6.05 -16.99 -1.95
CA LEU A 45 5.15 -18.12 -2.19
C LEU A 45 4.82 -18.31 -3.67
N GLN A 46 4.79 -17.21 -4.43
CA GLN A 46 4.50 -17.23 -5.87
C GLN A 46 5.59 -17.90 -6.71
N LEU A 47 6.80 -18.13 -6.18
CA LEU A 47 7.81 -18.92 -6.87
C LEU A 47 7.35 -20.37 -7.18
N ASN A 48 6.30 -20.84 -6.50
CA ASN A 48 5.72 -22.15 -6.72
C ASN A 48 4.62 -22.20 -7.79
N ASP A 49 4.20 -21.03 -8.29
CA ASP A 49 3.10 -20.83 -9.23
C ASP A 49 3.55 -21.05 -10.69
N PRO A 50 2.70 -21.60 -11.58
CA PRO A 50 3.00 -21.67 -13.01
C PRO A 50 3.18 -20.30 -13.71
N ASP A 51 2.55 -19.22 -13.24
CA ASP A 51 2.68 -17.84 -13.76
C ASP A 51 3.07 -16.84 -12.65
N PRO A 52 4.32 -16.89 -12.15
CA PRO A 52 4.72 -16.15 -10.96
C PRO A 52 4.84 -14.64 -11.22
N ALA A 53 5.14 -14.23 -12.45
CA ALA A 53 5.62 -12.87 -12.74
C ALA A 53 4.58 -11.80 -12.40
N ARG A 54 3.32 -12.02 -12.79
CA ARG A 54 2.23 -11.07 -12.56
C ARG A 54 1.90 -10.92 -11.06
N TRP A 55 1.95 -12.02 -10.32
CA TRP A 55 1.66 -12.04 -8.89
C TRP A 55 2.79 -11.41 -8.08
N MET A 56 4.04 -11.76 -8.41
CA MET A 56 5.21 -11.13 -7.80
C MET A 56 5.24 -9.63 -8.06
N ALA A 57 4.83 -9.18 -9.25
CA ALA A 57 4.79 -7.76 -9.60
C ALA A 57 3.78 -7.00 -8.73
N ILE A 58 2.55 -7.49 -8.59
CA ILE A 58 1.52 -6.77 -7.81
C ILE A 58 1.82 -6.80 -6.31
N TYR A 59 2.05 -7.98 -5.72
CA TYR A 59 2.38 -8.09 -4.29
C TYR A 59 3.69 -7.37 -3.95
N GLY A 60 4.68 -7.41 -4.86
CA GLY A 60 5.94 -6.71 -4.70
C GLY A 60 5.76 -5.19 -4.70
N ALA A 61 4.92 -4.67 -5.59
CA ALA A 61 4.57 -3.26 -5.61
C ALA A 61 3.86 -2.85 -4.30
N GLY A 62 2.90 -3.64 -3.81
CA GLY A 62 2.25 -3.43 -2.53
C GLY A 62 3.21 -3.47 -1.34
N ALA A 63 4.18 -4.38 -1.34
CA ALA A 63 5.20 -4.50 -0.30
C ALA A 63 6.10 -3.24 -0.26
N ILE A 64 6.62 -2.82 -1.42
CA ILE A 64 7.47 -1.62 -1.53
C ILE A 64 6.71 -0.38 -1.08
N VAL A 65 5.47 -0.22 -1.53
CA VAL A 65 4.63 0.91 -1.14
C VAL A 65 4.37 0.90 0.36
N SER A 66 4.08 -0.26 0.96
CA SER A 66 3.87 -0.39 2.40
C SER A 66 5.13 -0.02 3.22
N ILE A 67 6.33 -0.27 2.69
CA ILE A 67 7.60 0.20 3.30
C ILE A 67 7.71 1.73 3.25
N LEU A 68 7.41 2.32 2.09
CA LEU A 68 7.64 3.74 1.81
C LEU A 68 6.57 4.66 2.38
N LEU A 69 5.33 4.20 2.51
CA LEU A 69 4.16 5.00 2.87
C LEU A 69 4.28 5.72 4.23
N PRO A 70 4.87 5.13 5.29
CA PRO A 70 5.09 5.85 6.55
C PRO A 70 6.13 6.96 6.44
N VAL A 71 7.02 6.91 5.44
CA VAL A 71 8.15 7.83 5.27
C VAL A 71 7.80 8.93 4.25
N LYS A 72 7.13 8.60 3.15
CA LYS A 72 6.90 9.48 2.00
C LYS A 72 5.40 9.67 1.76
N LYS A 73 4.84 10.82 2.17
CA LYS A 73 3.41 11.14 1.93
C LYS A 73 2.97 11.04 0.46
N PRO A 74 3.77 11.47 -0.55
CA PRO A 74 3.36 11.35 -1.95
C PRO A 74 3.07 9.92 -2.42
N VAL A 75 3.64 8.91 -1.72
CA VAL A 75 3.40 7.49 -2.00
C VAL A 75 1.95 7.08 -1.73
N ALA A 76 1.17 7.87 -0.98
CA ALA A 76 -0.25 7.59 -0.73
C ALA A 76 -1.09 7.51 -2.01
N ALA A 77 -0.80 8.35 -3.02
CA ALA A 77 -1.51 8.28 -4.30
C ALA A 77 -1.18 6.97 -5.05
N LEU A 78 0.08 6.54 -5.01
CA LEU A 78 0.51 5.27 -5.60
C LEU A 78 -0.10 4.08 -4.87
N ALA A 79 -0.17 4.13 -3.54
CA ALA A 79 -0.85 3.12 -2.73
C ALA A 79 -2.33 3.00 -3.11
N LEU A 80 -3.03 4.13 -3.27
CA LEU A 80 -4.42 4.13 -3.70
C LEU A 80 -4.58 3.50 -5.09
N LEU A 81 -3.72 3.85 -6.05
CA LEU A 81 -3.77 3.31 -7.41
C LEU A 81 -3.56 1.79 -7.42
N ILE A 82 -2.51 1.30 -6.78
CA ILE A 82 -2.22 -0.14 -6.70
C ILE A 82 -3.34 -0.87 -5.96
N GLY A 83 -3.87 -0.27 -4.89
CA GLY A 83 -4.99 -0.83 -4.15
C GLY A 83 -6.24 -1.00 -5.01
N LEU A 84 -6.58 0.01 -5.82
CA LEU A 84 -7.71 -0.06 -6.75
C LEU A 84 -7.50 -1.11 -7.84
N ILE A 85 -6.29 -1.19 -8.42
CA ILE A 85 -5.95 -2.22 -9.42
C ILE A 85 -6.09 -3.61 -8.81
N SER A 86 -5.59 -3.80 -7.58
CA SER A 86 -5.66 -5.08 -6.86
C SER A 86 -7.10 -5.50 -6.60
N LEU A 87 -7.95 -4.57 -6.14
CA LEU A 87 -9.37 -4.88 -5.90
C LEU A 87 -10.14 -5.14 -7.20
N ALA A 88 -9.89 -4.37 -8.26
CA ALA A 88 -10.53 -4.61 -9.55
C ALA A 88 -10.15 -5.98 -10.10
N TRP A 89 -8.88 -6.36 -9.98
CA TRP A 89 -8.40 -7.66 -10.41
C TRP A 89 -8.93 -8.79 -9.53
N ALA A 90 -8.99 -8.60 -8.20
CA ALA A 90 -9.62 -9.54 -7.29
C ALA A 90 -11.08 -9.82 -7.66
N ILE A 91 -11.87 -8.78 -7.95
CA ILE A 91 -13.28 -8.92 -8.35
C ILE A 91 -13.38 -9.73 -9.64
N TYR A 92 -12.53 -9.44 -10.62
CA TYR A 92 -12.48 -10.19 -11.87
C TYR A 92 -12.19 -11.68 -11.63
N LEU A 93 -11.19 -12.00 -10.82
CA LEU A 93 -10.83 -13.40 -10.52
C LEU A 93 -11.91 -14.12 -9.71
N ILE A 94 -12.45 -13.48 -8.68
CA ILE A 94 -13.56 -14.02 -7.86
C ILE A 94 -14.74 -14.37 -8.76
N HIS A 95 -15.06 -13.50 -9.73
CA HIS A 95 -16.13 -13.78 -10.68
C HIS A 95 -15.80 -14.98 -11.58
N SER A 96 -14.55 -15.13 -12.01
CA SER A 96 -14.13 -16.25 -12.87
C SER A 96 -14.19 -17.63 -12.20
N VAL A 97 -14.10 -17.68 -10.87
CA VAL A 97 -14.18 -18.93 -10.08
C VAL A 97 -15.48 -19.06 -9.29
N TRP A 98 -16.44 -18.15 -9.52
CA TRP A 98 -17.68 -18.10 -8.76
C TRP A 98 -18.49 -19.38 -8.95
N GLY A 99 -18.81 -20.06 -7.85
CA GLY A 99 -19.54 -21.32 -7.88
C GLY A 99 -18.71 -22.55 -8.29
N LEU A 100 -17.42 -22.39 -8.60
CA LEU A 100 -16.52 -23.52 -8.90
C LEU A 100 -15.82 -24.08 -7.67
N ILE A 101 -15.73 -23.28 -6.60
CA ILE A 101 -15.03 -23.64 -5.35
C ILE A 101 -15.89 -23.31 -4.13
N ALA A 102 -15.81 -24.13 -3.09
CA ALA A 102 -16.33 -23.75 -1.77
C ALA A 102 -15.27 -22.94 -1.01
N ILE A 103 -15.70 -22.03 -0.12
CA ILE A 103 -14.77 -21.25 0.71
C ILE A 103 -13.87 -22.16 1.56
N SER A 104 -14.40 -23.31 2.00
CA SER A 104 -13.62 -24.33 2.74
C SER A 104 -12.46 -24.92 1.93
N ASP A 105 -12.53 -24.90 0.61
CA ASP A 105 -11.48 -25.47 -0.25
C ASP A 105 -10.22 -24.60 -0.26
N LEU A 106 -10.36 -23.29 -0.02
CA LEU A 106 -9.26 -22.33 0.04
C LEU A 106 -8.25 -22.66 1.15
N SER A 107 -8.70 -23.31 2.24
CA SER A 107 -7.84 -23.70 3.37
C SER A 107 -7.36 -25.15 3.31
N ASN A 108 -8.09 -26.04 2.63
CA ASN A 108 -7.87 -27.48 2.71
C ASN A 108 -6.85 -28.01 1.69
N LYS A 109 -6.61 -27.30 0.58
CA LYS A 109 -5.77 -27.78 -0.53
C LYS A 109 -4.71 -26.75 -0.93
N MET A 110 -3.68 -26.60 -0.10
CA MET A 110 -2.52 -25.74 -0.43
C MET A 110 -1.64 -26.28 -1.57
N SER A 111 -1.79 -27.55 -1.95
CA SER A 111 -0.96 -28.22 -2.96
C SER A 111 -1.52 -28.21 -4.39
N GLU A 112 -2.73 -27.68 -4.60
CA GLU A 112 -3.35 -27.60 -5.92
C GLU A 112 -2.69 -26.48 -6.75
N LYS A 113 -2.27 -26.80 -7.98
CA LYS A 113 -1.64 -25.88 -8.93
C LYS A 113 -2.46 -25.80 -10.22
N GLY A 114 -2.62 -24.59 -10.77
CA GLY A 114 -3.38 -24.23 -11.95
C GLY A 114 -4.91 -24.33 -11.81
N GLY A 115 -5.42 -24.60 -10.61
CA GLY A 115 -6.84 -24.88 -10.37
C GLY A 115 -7.65 -23.67 -9.90
N ALA A 116 -8.98 -23.81 -9.88
CA ALA A 116 -9.88 -22.76 -9.41
C ALA A 116 -9.62 -22.37 -7.93
N VAL A 117 -9.12 -23.31 -7.11
CA VAL A 117 -8.75 -23.05 -5.71
C VAL A 117 -7.54 -22.14 -5.60
N GLU A 118 -6.54 -22.29 -6.48
CA GLU A 118 -5.36 -21.42 -6.51
C GLU A 118 -5.75 -20.00 -6.93
N VAL A 119 -6.56 -19.88 -7.99
CA VAL A 119 -7.10 -18.59 -8.43
C VAL A 119 -7.93 -17.91 -7.32
N GLY A 120 -8.72 -18.68 -6.58
CA GLY A 120 -9.43 -18.17 -5.41
C GLY A 120 -8.50 -17.64 -4.31
N ARG A 121 -7.36 -18.30 -4.07
CA ARG A 121 -6.34 -17.87 -3.10
C ARG A 121 -5.60 -16.61 -3.55
N GLU A 122 -5.21 -16.53 -4.82
CA GLU A 122 -4.59 -15.34 -5.41
C GLU A 122 -5.53 -14.13 -5.31
N ALA A 123 -6.82 -14.34 -5.63
CA ALA A 123 -7.83 -13.31 -5.48
C ALA A 123 -7.98 -12.87 -4.01
N GLY A 124 -7.94 -13.80 -3.06
CA GLY A 124 -7.92 -13.49 -1.63
C GLY A 124 -6.71 -12.63 -1.22
N GLY A 125 -5.52 -12.95 -1.73
CA GLY A 125 -4.32 -12.13 -1.53
C GLY A 125 -4.47 -10.71 -2.08
N LEU A 126 -5.04 -10.57 -3.28
CA LEU A 126 -5.31 -9.27 -3.90
C LEU A 126 -6.33 -8.44 -3.10
N VAL A 127 -7.35 -9.07 -2.50
CA VAL A 127 -8.29 -8.39 -1.60
C VAL A 127 -7.56 -7.85 -0.37
N ILE A 128 -6.72 -8.66 0.28
CA ILE A 128 -5.96 -8.26 1.46
C ILE A 128 -5.04 -7.08 1.14
N GLU A 129 -4.27 -7.18 0.05
CA GLU A 129 -3.41 -6.10 -0.42
C GLU A 129 -4.22 -4.84 -0.72
N GLY A 130 -5.27 -4.97 -1.53
CA GLY A 130 -6.08 -3.86 -2.00
C GLY A 130 -6.73 -3.08 -0.86
N VAL A 131 -7.39 -3.78 0.07
CA VAL A 131 -8.02 -3.16 1.24
C VAL A 131 -6.97 -2.46 2.10
N TRP A 132 -5.84 -3.11 2.37
CA TRP A 132 -4.77 -2.51 3.16
C TRP A 132 -4.25 -1.21 2.55
N LEU A 133 -3.89 -1.23 1.26
CA LEU A 133 -3.34 -0.06 0.58
C LEU A 133 -4.34 1.09 0.52
N MET A 134 -5.64 0.82 0.34
CA MET A 134 -6.69 1.83 0.38
C MET A 134 -6.83 2.48 1.77
N LEU A 135 -6.86 1.67 2.83
CA LEU A 135 -6.95 2.18 4.20
C LEU A 135 -5.72 2.99 4.58
N ALA A 136 -4.53 2.49 4.24
CA ALA A 136 -3.27 3.13 4.56
C ALA A 136 -3.08 4.44 3.77
N ALA A 137 -3.48 4.45 2.49
CA ALA A 137 -3.51 5.66 1.67
C ALA A 137 -4.46 6.72 2.24
N SER A 138 -5.68 6.31 2.62
CA SER A 138 -6.69 7.21 3.20
C SER A 138 -6.20 7.83 4.52
N TYR A 139 -5.62 7.01 5.39
CA TYR A 139 -5.01 7.48 6.64
C TYR A 139 -3.90 8.50 6.38
N ARG A 140 -3.05 8.24 5.38
CA ARG A 140 -1.93 9.13 5.03
C ARG A 140 -2.40 10.43 4.36
N GLY A 141 -3.47 10.35 3.57
CA GLY A 141 -4.12 11.49 2.91
C GLY A 141 -4.82 12.43 3.89
N ALA A 142 -5.55 11.89 4.88
CA ALA A 142 -6.31 12.66 5.86
C ALA A 142 -5.45 13.46 6.85
N ARG A 143 -4.17 13.11 7.02
CA ARG A 143 -3.19 13.86 7.84
C ARG A 143 -2.51 14.99 7.04
N ALA A 144 -3.29 15.80 6.32
CA ALA A 144 -2.80 16.94 5.55
C ALA A 144 -2.78 18.24 6.34
#